data_AF-A0A8D0RLY3-F1
#
_entry.id   AF-A0A8D0RLY3-F1
#
_cell.length_a   1.000
_cell.length_b   1.000
_cell.length_c   1.000
_cell.angle_alpha   90.00
_cell.angle_beta   90.00
_cell.angle_gamma   90.00
#
_symmetry.space_group_name_H-M   'P 1'
#
loop_
_entity.id
_entity.type
_entity.pdbx_description
1 polymer ?
#
loop_
_entity_poly.entity_id
_entity_poly.type
_entity_poly.pdbx_seq_one_letter_code
_entity_poly.pdbx_strand_id
1 'polypeptide(L)'
;MLQSISPSVPRDVLPEIRAICIEEIGSWMQSYSTSFLTDSYLKYIGWTLHDKHREVRLKCLKALKGLYSNRDLTARLELFTSRFKERMVSMVMDREYDVAVEAVSLLTVILKNMEGVLTDTDCESIYPVVYASNRALASAAGEFLYWK
;
A
#
# COMPACT_ATOMS: atom_id res chain seq x y z
N MET A 1 -2.40 21.60 6.95
CA MET A 1 -1.78 20.27 7.14
C MET A 1 -1.97 19.35 5.94
N LEU A 2 -3.16 19.26 5.33
CA LEU A 2 -3.38 18.47 4.10
C LEU A 2 -2.92 19.17 2.82
N GLN A 3 -3.00 20.51 2.80
CA GLN A 3 -2.52 21.30 1.66
C GLN A 3 -1.00 21.27 1.52
N SER A 4 -0.25 20.99 2.60
CA SER A 4 1.22 21.01 2.61
C SER A 4 1.87 19.78 1.95
N ILE A 5 1.08 18.91 1.33
CA ILE A 5 1.56 17.66 0.76
C ILE A 5 1.02 17.39 -0.65
N SER A 6 0.39 18.41 -1.24
CA SER A 6 0.16 18.50 -2.69
C SER A 6 1.50 18.55 -3.43
N PRO A 7 1.62 18.01 -4.66
CA PRO A 7 2.80 18.15 -5.50
C PRO A 7 3.23 19.62 -5.79
N SER A 8 2.38 20.58 -5.43
CA SER A 8 2.63 22.03 -5.49
C SER A 8 3.18 22.66 -4.19
N VAL A 9 3.43 21.88 -3.13
CA VAL A 9 4.07 22.36 -1.88
C VAL A 9 5.52 21.88 -1.82
N PRO A 10 6.47 22.74 -1.38
CA PRO A 10 7.90 22.46 -1.39
C PRO A 10 8.27 21.07 -0.89
N ARG A 11 9.22 20.45 -1.59
CA ARG A 11 9.81 19.11 -1.33
C ARG A 11 10.61 19.05 0.00
N ASP A 12 10.41 20.03 0.88
CA ASP A 12 11.25 20.34 2.04
C ASP A 12 10.61 19.95 3.38
N VAL A 13 9.44 19.28 3.37
CA VAL A 13 8.88 18.68 4.58
C VAL A 13 9.68 17.43 4.92
N LEU A 14 10.18 17.29 6.15
CA LEU A 14 10.96 16.13 6.58
C LEU A 14 10.20 14.81 6.33
N PRO A 15 10.88 13.74 5.86
CA PRO A 15 10.25 12.44 5.60
C PRO A 15 9.45 11.89 6.77
N GLU A 16 9.91 12.11 8.00
CA GLU A 16 9.26 11.69 9.23
C GLU A 16 7.89 12.37 9.39
N ILE A 17 7.79 13.65 9.06
CA ILE A 17 6.52 14.39 9.11
C ILE A 17 5.56 13.84 8.04
N ARG A 18 6.05 13.59 6.82
CA ARG A 18 5.22 12.99 5.75
C ARG A 18 4.71 11.61 6.16
N ALA A 19 5.57 10.79 6.77
CA ALA A 19 5.22 9.46 7.28
C ALA A 19 4.13 9.52 8.36
N ILE A 20 4.25 10.43 9.33
CA ILE A 20 3.22 10.68 10.36
C ILE A 20 1.90 11.11 9.70
N CYS A 21 1.94 12.06 8.76
CA CYS A 21 0.71 12.51 8.09
C CYS A 21 0.01 11.37 7.34
N ILE A 22 0.75 10.48 6.68
CA ILE A 22 0.16 9.31 6.00
C ILE A 22 -0.47 8.34 6.99
N GLU A 23 0.20 8.09 8.12
CA GLU A 23 -0.32 7.23 9.18
C GLU A 23 -1.66 7.75 9.72
N GLU A 24 -1.72 9.05 10.06
CA GLU A 24 -2.93 9.66 10.60
C GLU A 24 -4.08 9.69 9.59
N ILE A 25 -3.79 9.99 8.31
CA ILE A 25 -4.81 9.95 7.26
C ILE A 25 -5.36 8.53 7.09
N GLY A 26 -4.49 7.52 7.08
CA GLY A 26 -4.91 6.12 7.03
C GLY A 26 -5.76 5.70 8.23
N SER A 27 -5.45 6.21 9.41
CA SER A 27 -6.24 6.02 10.63
C SER A 27 -7.63 6.65 10.50
N TRP A 28 -7.71 7.92 10.08
CA TRP A 28 -9.00 8.61 9.92
C TRP A 28 -9.88 7.99 8.84
N MET A 29 -9.31 7.48 7.76
CA MET A 29 -10.07 6.74 6.74
C MET A 29 -10.69 5.45 7.28
N GLN A 30 -10.05 4.79 8.25
CA GLN A 30 -10.58 3.59 8.90
C GLN A 30 -11.65 3.95 9.94
N SER A 31 -11.38 4.92 10.81
CA SER A 31 -12.29 5.29 11.90
C SER A 31 -13.50 6.12 11.47
N TYR A 32 -13.35 6.93 10.42
CA TYR A 32 -14.35 7.90 9.94
C TYR A 32 -14.53 7.80 8.43
N SER A 33 -14.71 6.57 7.94
CA SER A 33 -14.71 6.27 6.50
C SER A 33 -15.74 7.09 5.70
N THR A 34 -16.93 7.37 6.25
CA THR A 34 -17.95 8.20 5.59
C THR A 34 -17.45 9.60 5.21
N SER A 35 -16.57 10.19 6.02
CA SER A 35 -16.04 11.55 5.79
C SER A 35 -14.68 11.56 5.11
N PHE A 36 -13.81 10.57 5.41
CA PHE A 36 -12.39 10.61 5.01
C PHE A 36 -12.02 9.63 3.90
N LEU A 37 -12.78 8.55 3.68
CA LEU A 37 -12.49 7.62 2.60
C LEU A 37 -13.04 8.15 1.27
N THR A 38 -12.42 9.21 0.77
CA THR A 38 -12.77 9.86 -0.50
C THR A 38 -11.59 9.85 -1.45
N ASP A 39 -11.86 9.95 -2.76
CA ASP A 39 -10.83 10.00 -3.81
C ASP A 39 -9.79 11.09 -3.57
N SER A 40 -10.21 12.22 -2.99
CA SER A 40 -9.32 13.35 -2.70
C SER A 40 -8.29 13.04 -1.61
N TYR A 41 -8.61 12.16 -0.67
CA TYR A 41 -7.64 11.71 0.34
C TYR A 41 -6.88 10.47 -0.13
N LEU A 42 -7.54 9.54 -0.83
CA LEU A 42 -6.90 8.34 -1.36
C LEU A 42 -5.81 8.68 -2.38
N LYS A 43 -6.02 9.66 -3.27
CA LYS A 43 -4.99 10.11 -4.23
C LYS A 43 -3.69 10.52 -3.53
N TYR A 44 -3.80 11.05 -2.32
CA TYR A 44 -2.65 11.50 -1.56
C TYR A 44 -1.80 10.31 -1.07
N ILE A 45 -2.43 9.23 -0.60
CA ILE A 45 -1.71 7.98 -0.29
C ILE A 45 -1.12 7.38 -1.58
N GLY A 46 -1.89 7.33 -2.67
CA GLY A 46 -1.46 6.75 -3.94
C GLY A 46 -0.24 7.44 -4.56
N TRP A 47 -0.18 8.78 -4.52
CA TRP A 47 1.01 9.50 -4.98
C TRP A 47 2.20 9.28 -4.06
N THR A 48 1.97 9.25 -2.75
CA THR A 48 3.01 9.08 -1.72
C THR A 48 3.64 7.67 -1.71
N LEU A 49 3.03 6.66 -2.38
CA LEU A 49 3.69 5.38 -2.68
C LEU A 49 4.97 5.51 -3.52
N HIS A 50 5.16 6.65 -4.20
CA HIS A 50 6.34 6.96 -5.01
C HIS A 50 7.39 7.79 -4.26
N ASP A 51 7.23 7.96 -2.94
CA ASP A 51 8.17 8.74 -2.15
C ASP A 51 9.59 8.13 -2.17
N LYS A 52 10.60 9.00 -2.19
CA LYS A 52 12.02 8.60 -2.22
C LYS A 52 12.47 7.94 -0.91
N HIS A 53 11.75 8.15 0.19
CA HIS A 53 12.12 7.71 1.52
C HIS A 53 11.35 6.46 1.93
N ARG A 54 12.05 5.49 2.52
CA ARG A 54 11.49 4.18 2.84
C ARG A 54 10.35 4.29 3.84
N GLU A 55 10.52 5.10 4.87
CA GLU A 55 9.58 5.24 5.99
C GLU A 55 8.22 5.76 5.52
N VAL A 56 8.23 6.64 4.52
CA VAL A 56 7.02 7.19 3.93
C VAL A 56 6.28 6.12 3.13
N ARG A 57 6.99 5.38 2.26
CA ARG A 57 6.41 4.28 1.48
C ARG A 57 5.85 3.17 2.38
N LEU A 58 6.56 2.83 3.45
CA LEU A 58 6.13 1.83 4.43
C LEU A 58 4.81 2.25 5.11
N LYS A 59 4.66 3.52 5.50
CA LYS A 59 3.42 4.01 6.10
C LYS A 59 2.26 4.01 5.10
N CYS A 60 2.51 4.29 3.81
CA CYS A 60 1.47 4.15 2.78
C CYS A 60 0.95 2.72 2.69
N LEU A 61 1.84 1.73 2.61
CA LEU A 61 1.45 0.32 2.52
C LEU A 61 0.67 -0.14 3.76
N LYS A 62 1.12 0.24 4.95
CA LYS A 62 0.41 -0.07 6.22
C LYS A 62 -0.99 0.55 6.28
N ALA A 63 -1.10 1.82 5.88
CA ALA A 63 -2.39 2.51 5.81
C ALA A 63 -3.35 1.78 4.84
N LEU A 64 -2.87 1.45 3.64
CA LEU A 64 -3.66 0.70 2.66
C LEU A 64 -4.04 -0.69 3.19
N LYS A 65 -3.11 -1.40 3.84
CA LYS A 65 -3.39 -2.74 4.39
C LYS A 65 -4.52 -2.69 5.41
N GLY A 66 -4.54 -1.67 6.28
CA GLY A 66 -5.65 -1.45 7.22
C GLY A 66 -6.99 -1.26 6.50
N LEU A 67 -7.00 -0.46 5.43
CA LEU A 67 -8.21 -0.21 4.64
C LEU A 67 -8.72 -1.46 3.91
N TYR A 68 -7.85 -2.22 3.24
CA TYR A 68 -8.24 -3.46 2.54
C TYR A 68 -8.57 -4.61 3.49
N SER A 69 -8.15 -4.55 4.76
CA SER A 69 -8.51 -5.56 5.76
C SER A 69 -10.00 -5.50 6.13
N ASN A 70 -10.65 -4.35 5.93
CA ASN A 70 -12.08 -4.20 6.15
C ASN A 70 -12.86 -4.39 4.83
N ARG A 71 -13.57 -5.51 4.72
CA ARG A 71 -14.37 -5.88 3.54
C ARG A 71 -15.48 -4.88 3.22
N ASP A 72 -16.01 -4.16 4.20
CA ASP A 72 -17.06 -3.16 3.97
C ASP A 72 -16.51 -1.92 3.24
N LEU A 73 -15.18 -1.71 3.28
CA LEU A 73 -14.53 -0.58 2.63
C LEU A 73 -14.05 -0.89 1.20
N THR A 74 -13.92 -2.16 0.81
CA THR A 74 -13.24 -2.56 -0.43
C THR A 74 -13.95 -2.04 -1.69
N ALA A 75 -15.29 -2.00 -1.69
CA ALA A 75 -16.07 -1.44 -2.80
C ALA A 75 -15.71 0.05 -3.08
N ARG A 76 -15.38 0.81 -2.03
CA ARG A 76 -14.97 2.22 -2.15
C ARG A 76 -13.51 2.38 -2.59
N LEU A 77 -12.74 1.29 -2.60
CA LEU A 77 -11.34 1.26 -3.00
C LEU A 77 -11.15 0.81 -4.45
N GLU A 78 -12.18 0.33 -5.15
CA GLU A 78 -12.04 -0.26 -6.49
C GLU A 78 -11.33 0.67 -7.50
N LEU A 79 -11.77 1.93 -7.60
CA LEU A 79 -11.17 2.91 -8.50
C LEU A 79 -9.72 3.27 -8.12
N PHE A 80 -9.44 3.35 -6.82
CA PHE A 80 -8.07 3.55 -6.34
C PHE A 80 -7.19 2.36 -6.67
N THR A 81 -7.71 1.15 -6.46
CA THR A 81 -7.02 -0.11 -6.70
C THR A 81 -6.65 -0.25 -8.16
N SER A 82 -7.61 -0.06 -9.08
CA SER A 82 -7.35 -0.16 -10.52
C SER A 82 -6.26 0.80 -10.99
N ARG A 83 -6.20 2.00 -10.40
CA ARG A 83 -5.21 3.02 -10.74
C ARG A 83 -3.81 2.74 -10.18
N PHE A 84 -3.71 2.23 -8.96
CA PHE A 84 -2.43 2.11 -8.26
C PHE A 84 -1.95 0.66 -8.08
N LYS A 85 -2.69 -0.34 -8.58
CA LYS A 85 -2.35 -1.78 -8.50
C LYS A 85 -0.94 -2.05 -9.00
N GLU A 86 -0.62 -1.61 -10.21
CA GLU A 86 0.71 -1.84 -10.81
C GLU A 86 1.82 -1.32 -9.90
N ARG A 87 1.60 -0.15 -9.28
CA ARG A 87 2.56 0.40 -8.30
C ARG A 87 2.67 -0.50 -7.07
N MET A 88 1.56 -0.91 -6.47
CA MET A 88 1.56 -1.80 -5.29
C MET A 88 2.26 -3.14 -5.58
N VAL A 89 2.02 -3.72 -6.75
CA VAL A 89 2.68 -4.95 -7.23
C VAL A 89 4.18 -4.73 -7.40
N SER A 90 4.59 -3.64 -8.05
CA SER A 90 6.03 -3.32 -8.24
C SER A 90 6.80 -3.17 -6.91
N MET A 91 6.12 -2.78 -5.83
CA MET A 91 6.74 -2.58 -4.51
C MET A 91 7.14 -3.90 -3.84
N VAL A 92 6.73 -5.05 -4.36
CA VAL A 92 7.28 -6.36 -3.95
C VAL A 92 8.78 -6.45 -4.22
N MET A 93 9.27 -5.69 -5.20
CA MET A 93 10.69 -5.56 -5.55
C MET A 93 11.28 -4.22 -5.06
N ASP A 94 10.70 -3.62 -4.02
CA ASP A 94 11.23 -2.40 -3.43
C ASP A 94 12.66 -2.64 -2.89
N ARG A 95 13.52 -1.61 -3.01
CA ARG A 95 14.93 -1.70 -2.60
C ARG A 95 15.10 -1.88 -1.09
N GLU A 96 14.10 -1.53 -0.28
CA GLU A 96 14.09 -1.75 1.16
C GLU A 96 13.19 -2.94 1.50
N TYR A 97 13.78 -4.00 2.09
CA TYR A 97 13.08 -5.25 2.35
C TYR A 97 11.84 -5.13 3.24
N ASP A 98 11.83 -4.19 4.20
CA ASP A 98 10.65 -3.97 5.05
C ASP A 98 9.46 -3.41 4.27
N VAL A 99 9.72 -2.57 3.27
CA VAL A 99 8.70 -2.09 2.32
C VAL A 99 8.22 -3.25 1.43
N ALA A 100 9.13 -4.07 0.91
CA ALA A 100 8.78 -5.23 0.09
C ALA A 100 7.92 -6.26 0.84
N VAL A 101 8.27 -6.57 2.10
CA VAL A 101 7.49 -7.46 2.97
C VAL A 101 6.08 -6.91 3.17
N GLU A 102 5.95 -5.62 3.47
CA GLU A 102 4.64 -4.99 3.66
C GLU A 102 3.82 -4.97 2.37
N ALA A 103 4.46 -4.83 1.20
CA ALA A 103 3.79 -4.88 -0.10
C ALA A 103 3.20 -6.27 -0.36
N VAL A 104 3.96 -7.34 -0.10
CA VAL A 104 3.45 -8.72 -0.21
C VAL A 104 2.30 -8.95 0.78
N SER A 105 2.42 -8.45 2.02
CA SER A 105 1.35 -8.54 3.02
C SER A 105 0.09 -7.82 2.57
N LEU A 106 0.21 -6.61 2.00
CA LEU A 106 -0.91 -5.87 1.41
C LEU A 106 -1.58 -6.64 0.27
N LEU A 107 -0.80 -7.16 -0.68
CA LEU A 107 -1.34 -7.92 -1.82
C LEU A 107 -2.03 -9.20 -1.36
N THR A 108 -1.54 -9.84 -0.30
CA THR A 108 -2.20 -11.00 0.33
C THR A 108 -3.58 -10.62 0.88
N VAL A 109 -3.70 -9.45 1.52
CA VAL A 109 -5.00 -8.95 2.00
C VAL A 109 -5.94 -8.63 0.84
N ILE A 110 -5.44 -7.99 -0.21
CA ILE A 110 -6.22 -7.71 -1.43
C ILE A 110 -6.72 -9.02 -2.06
N LEU A 111 -5.86 -10.03 -2.20
CA LEU A 111 -6.21 -11.36 -2.73
C LEU A 111 -7.38 -11.99 -1.95
N LYS A 112 -7.32 -11.92 -0.62
CA LYS A 112 -8.33 -12.51 0.29
C LYS A 112 -9.67 -11.77 0.31
N ASN A 113 -9.67 -10.47 0.01
CA ASN A 113 -10.83 -9.58 0.24
C ASN A 113 -11.40 -8.95 -1.03
N MET A 114 -10.72 -9.07 -2.17
CA MET A 114 -11.15 -8.52 -3.46
C MET A 114 -10.87 -9.53 -4.58
N GLU A 115 -11.79 -10.46 -4.77
CA GLU A 115 -11.71 -11.49 -5.81
C GLU A 115 -11.58 -10.85 -7.21
N GLY A 116 -10.71 -11.43 -8.04
CA GLY A 116 -10.51 -11.00 -9.43
C GLY A 116 -9.68 -9.73 -9.64
N VAL A 117 -9.25 -9.03 -8.57
CA VAL A 117 -8.45 -7.79 -8.71
C VAL A 117 -7.01 -8.06 -9.15
N LEU A 118 -6.36 -9.07 -8.55
CA LEU A 118 -5.01 -9.49 -8.91
C LEU A 118 -5.08 -10.52 -10.04
N THR A 119 -4.47 -10.19 -11.18
CA THR A 119 -4.36 -11.11 -12.31
C THR A 119 -3.24 -12.13 -12.07
N ASP A 120 -3.17 -13.17 -12.89
CA ASP A 120 -2.08 -14.14 -12.79
C ASP A 120 -0.72 -13.51 -13.06
N THR A 121 -0.64 -12.56 -14.01
CA THR A 121 0.58 -11.77 -14.27
C THR A 121 0.99 -10.92 -13.06
N ASP A 122 0.04 -10.35 -12.31
CA ASP A 122 0.36 -9.63 -11.08
C ASP A 122 0.97 -10.59 -10.04
N CYS A 123 0.41 -11.80 -9.92
CA CYS A 123 0.86 -12.83 -8.98
C CYS A 123 2.25 -13.39 -9.35
N GLU A 124 2.54 -13.55 -10.64
CA GLU A 124 3.84 -14.04 -11.14
C GLU A 124 5.02 -13.19 -10.66
N SER A 125 4.82 -11.88 -10.46
CA SER A 125 5.86 -11.00 -9.91
C SER A 125 6.30 -11.37 -8.48
N ILE A 126 5.47 -12.09 -7.73
CA ILE A 126 5.72 -12.48 -6.34
C ILE A 126 6.43 -13.85 -6.27
N TYR A 127 6.29 -14.71 -7.27
CA TYR A 127 6.81 -16.09 -7.22
C TYR A 127 8.32 -16.17 -7.00
N PRO A 128 9.17 -15.35 -7.65
CA PRO A 128 10.62 -15.39 -7.42
C PRO A 128 11.01 -15.00 -5.98
N VAL A 129 10.16 -14.25 -5.30
CA VAL A 129 10.41 -13.65 -3.98
C VAL A 129 10.46 -14.69 -2.87
N VAL A 130 9.84 -15.86 -3.08
CA VAL A 130 9.95 -17.02 -2.16
C VAL A 130 11.40 -17.48 -1.99
N TYR A 131 12.22 -17.27 -3.01
CA TYR A 131 13.65 -17.61 -3.00
C TYR A 131 14.54 -16.46 -2.51
N ALA A 132 13.96 -15.36 -2.04
CA ALA A 132 14.74 -14.23 -1.54
C ALA A 132 15.59 -14.62 -0.33
N SER A 133 16.84 -14.16 -0.29
CA SER A 133 17.75 -14.37 0.85
C SER A 133 17.23 -13.74 2.15
N ASN A 134 16.35 -12.74 2.04
CA ASN A 134 15.67 -12.15 3.19
C ASN A 134 14.54 -13.08 3.65
N ARG A 135 14.73 -13.71 4.82
CA ARG A 135 13.78 -14.67 5.39
C ARG A 135 12.37 -14.09 5.58
N ALA A 136 12.23 -12.85 6.02
CA ALA A 136 10.92 -12.24 6.25
C ALA A 136 10.16 -12.08 4.94
N LEU A 137 10.86 -11.65 3.88
CA LEU A 137 10.29 -11.49 2.55
C LEU A 137 9.90 -12.84 1.93
N ALA A 138 10.80 -13.83 2.00
CA ALA A 138 10.51 -15.19 1.54
C ALA A 138 9.30 -15.80 2.27
N SER A 139 9.21 -15.59 3.59
CA SER A 139 8.07 -16.06 4.41
C SER A 139 6.77 -15.37 4.02
N ALA A 140 6.78 -14.06 3.77
CA ALA A 140 5.59 -13.33 3.34
C ALA A 140 5.11 -13.80 1.95
N ALA A 141 6.04 -14.04 1.02
CA ALA A 141 5.72 -14.57 -0.30
C ALA A 141 5.16 -16.00 -0.22
N GLY A 142 5.69 -16.82 0.68
CA GLY A 142 5.14 -18.15 0.98
C GLY A 142 3.70 -18.09 1.50
N GLU A 143 3.39 -17.12 2.38
CA GLU A 143 2.00 -16.90 2.82
C GLU A 143 1.10 -16.49 1.65
N PHE A 144 1.53 -15.55 0.81
CA PHE A 144 0.77 -15.13 -0.38
C PHE A 144 0.42 -16.33 -1.26
N LEU A 145 1.39 -17.19 -1.54
CA LEU A 145 1.20 -18.39 -2.36
C LEU A 145 0.24 -19.42 -1.75
N TYR A 146 0.22 -19.54 -0.42
CA TYR A 146 -0.72 -20.45 0.25
C TYR A 146 -2.19 -20.09 -0.02
N TRP A 147 -2.46 -18.80 -0.27
CA TRP A 147 -3.82 -18.28 -0.48
C TRP A 147 -4.21 -18.11 -1.95
N LYS A 148 -3.30 -18.33 -2.90
CA LYS A 148 -3.58 -18.22 -4.34
C LYS A 148 -3.95 -19.57 -4.93
#